data_AF-A0A383RU77-F1
#
_entry.id   AF-A0A383RU77-F1
#
_cell.length_a   1.000
_cell.length_b   1.000
_cell.length_c   1.000
_cell.angle_alpha   90.00
_cell.angle_beta   90.00
_cell.angle_gamma   90.00
#
_symmetry.space_group_name_H-M   'P 1'
#
loop_
_entity.id
_entity.type
_entity.pdbx_description
1 polymer ?
#
loop_
_entity_poly.entity_id
_entity_poly.type
_entity_poly.pdbx_seq_one_letter_code
_entity_poly.pdbx_strand_id
1 'polypeptide(L)'
;MRKHLLLALLAPTLWMNAAFADPTYIEKMSGLTAVCTIDAISQQLEVNSAARKYGEGSKKWSDAFHHRLSVVRSCADDAKNKGKVLYKAEAERLPALKPELAEMYVSWLGYLDHLTDEDRDSYQRAYELSANRLKASVDAI
;
A
#
# COMPACT_ATOMS: atom_id res chain seq x y z
N MET A 1 -39.74 56.00 -6.44
CA MET A 1 -40.37 54.75 -5.96
C MET A 1 -39.86 53.58 -6.79
N ARG A 2 -39.35 52.54 -6.10
CA ARG A 2 -39.01 51.16 -6.52
C ARG A 2 -39.35 50.72 -7.96
N LYS A 3 -38.38 50.08 -8.61
CA LYS A 3 -38.53 48.74 -9.23
C LYS A 3 -37.14 48.16 -9.55
N HIS A 4 -36.55 47.48 -8.57
CA HIS A 4 -35.45 46.54 -8.82
C HIS A 4 -36.07 45.28 -9.42
N LEU A 5 -35.74 44.98 -10.67
CA LEU A 5 -36.11 43.73 -11.33
C LEU A 5 -34.85 42.87 -11.48
N LEU A 6 -34.72 41.96 -10.51
CA LEU A 6 -34.35 40.56 -10.69
C LEU A 6 -33.27 40.25 -11.73
N LEU A 7 -32.00 40.40 -11.32
CA LEU A 7 -30.92 39.57 -11.84
C LEU A 7 -30.44 38.66 -10.70
N ALA A 8 -31.19 37.59 -10.46
CA ALA A 8 -30.80 36.51 -9.53
C ALA A 8 -30.99 35.18 -10.26
N LEU A 9 -30.24 35.00 -11.34
CA LEU A 9 -30.04 33.68 -11.94
C LEU A 9 -29.13 32.89 -11.00
N LEU A 10 -29.78 32.10 -10.15
CA LEU A 10 -29.47 30.69 -9.89
C LEU A 10 -28.01 30.30 -10.16
N ALA A 11 -27.17 30.42 -9.13
CA ALA A 11 -26.02 29.55 -8.96
C ALA A 11 -26.22 28.75 -7.67
N PRO A 12 -27.06 27.69 -7.66
CA PRO A 12 -26.99 26.73 -6.57
C PRO A 12 -25.70 25.93 -6.77
N THR A 13 -24.68 26.32 -6.01
CA THR A 13 -23.76 25.40 -5.31
C THR A 13 -23.63 24.01 -5.94
N LEU A 14 -22.85 23.91 -7.03
CA LEU A 14 -22.16 22.67 -7.40
C LEU A 14 -20.99 22.45 -6.44
N TRP A 15 -21.27 22.36 -5.15
CA TRP A 15 -20.40 21.67 -4.23
C TRP A 15 -20.98 20.27 -4.15
N MET A 16 -20.74 19.51 -5.22
CA MET A 16 -20.77 18.06 -5.12
C MET A 16 -19.87 17.74 -3.93
N ASN A 17 -20.48 17.23 -2.86
CA ASN A 17 -19.75 16.45 -1.87
C ASN A 17 -18.99 15.41 -2.67
N ALA A 18 -17.70 15.65 -2.93
CA ALA A 18 -16.76 14.60 -3.23
C ALA A 18 -16.73 13.77 -1.95
N ALA A 19 -17.69 12.85 -1.82
CA ALA A 19 -17.57 11.74 -0.91
C ALA A 19 -16.33 11.00 -1.39
N PHE A 20 -15.18 11.32 -0.79
CA PHE A 20 -14.03 10.45 -0.87
C PHE A 20 -14.50 9.14 -0.25
N ALA A 21 -14.86 8.20 -1.12
CA ALA A 21 -15.20 6.86 -0.68
C ALA A 21 -14.04 6.35 0.17
N ASP A 22 -14.34 5.85 1.36
CA ASP A 22 -13.31 5.27 2.20
C ASP A 22 -12.54 4.21 1.40
N PRO A 23 -11.20 4.20 1.47
CA PRO A 23 -10.42 3.22 0.73
C PRO A 23 -10.89 1.80 1.05
N THR A 24 -11.04 0.99 0.01
CA THR A 24 -11.35 -0.43 0.12
C THR A 24 -10.26 -1.17 0.91
N TYR A 25 -10.57 -2.36 1.39
CA TYR A 25 -9.57 -3.20 2.07
C TYR A 25 -8.34 -3.43 1.19
N ILE A 26 -8.52 -3.75 -0.10
CA ILE A 26 -7.42 -3.95 -1.05
C ILE A 26 -6.57 -2.68 -1.18
N GLU A 27 -7.20 -1.51 -1.31
CA GLU A 27 -6.46 -0.23 -1.42
C GLU A 27 -5.68 0.09 -0.14
N LYS A 28 -6.25 -0.15 1.05
CA LYS A 28 -5.55 0.04 2.33
C LYS A 28 -4.32 -0.85 2.42
N MET A 29 -4.45 -2.12 2.03
CA MET A 29 -3.37 -3.10 2.08
C MET A 29 -2.27 -2.78 1.06
N SER A 30 -2.63 -2.39 -0.16
CA SER A 30 -1.70 -1.92 -1.18
C SER A 30 -0.98 -0.64 -0.76
N GLY A 31 -1.69 0.28 -0.10
CA GLY A 31 -1.11 1.52 0.42
C GLY A 31 -0.04 1.26 1.48
N LEU A 32 -0.26 0.31 2.40
CA LEU A 32 0.74 -0.07 3.41
C LEU A 32 2.03 -0.60 2.74
N THR A 33 1.90 -1.46 1.72
CA THR A 33 3.06 -1.99 1.03
C THR A 33 3.78 -0.95 0.18
N ALA A 34 3.02 -0.05 -0.46
CA ALA A 34 3.59 1.01 -1.29
C ALA A 34 4.57 1.91 -0.51
N VAL A 35 4.22 2.25 0.74
CA VAL A 35 5.11 3.02 1.63
C VAL A 35 6.44 2.28 1.84
N CYS A 36 6.40 0.99 2.17
CA CYS A 36 7.62 0.22 2.38
C CYS A 36 8.43 0.00 1.11
N THR A 37 7.78 -0.10 -0.05
CA THR A 37 8.45 -0.16 -1.36
C THR A 37 9.20 1.14 -1.66
N ILE A 38 8.61 2.30 -1.35
CA ILE A 38 9.27 3.61 -1.51
C ILE A 38 10.52 3.68 -0.63
N ASP A 39 10.42 3.28 0.64
CA ASP A 39 11.56 3.23 1.54
C ASP A 39 12.64 2.26 1.01
N ALA A 40 12.25 1.07 0.56
CA ALA A 40 13.19 0.09 0.01
C ALA A 40 13.95 0.60 -1.22
N ILE A 41 13.26 1.29 -2.13
CA ILE A 41 13.87 1.92 -3.31
C ILE A 41 14.81 3.05 -2.89
N SER A 42 14.35 3.95 -2.03
CA SER A 42 15.14 5.08 -1.54
C SER A 42 16.44 4.60 -0.88
N GLN A 43 16.35 3.59 -0.02
CA GLN A 43 17.52 3.02 0.65
C GLN A 43 18.44 2.24 -0.31
N GLN A 44 17.89 1.60 -1.35
CA GLN A 44 18.72 0.97 -2.38
C GLN A 44 19.56 2.00 -3.14
N LEU A 45 19.05 3.21 -3.37
CA LEU A 45 19.83 4.27 -4.01
C LEU A 45 21.04 4.68 -3.17
N GLU A 46 20.92 4.70 -1.84
CA GLU A 46 22.03 4.96 -0.92
C GLU A 46 23.08 3.85 -0.97
N VAL A 47 22.65 2.57 -0.99
CA VAL A 47 23.55 1.42 -1.16
C VAL A 47 24.30 1.52 -2.49
N ASN A 48 23.58 1.80 -3.59
CA ASN A 48 24.17 1.95 -4.92
C ASN A 48 25.15 3.14 -4.97
N SER A 49 24.84 4.23 -4.27
CA SER A 49 25.74 5.40 -4.14
C SER A 49 27.02 5.04 -3.40
N ALA A 50 26.91 4.32 -2.28
CA ALA A 50 28.05 3.85 -1.51
C ALA A 50 28.91 2.85 -2.29
N ALA A 51 28.29 1.92 -3.03
CA ALA A 51 28.97 0.98 -3.92
C ALA A 51 29.81 1.73 -4.96
N ARG A 52 29.23 2.71 -5.66
CA ARG A 52 29.94 3.50 -6.68
C ARG A 52 31.08 4.34 -6.11
N LYS A 53 30.93 4.88 -4.89
CA LYS A 53 31.89 5.82 -4.30
C LYS A 53 33.03 5.13 -3.53
N TYR A 54 32.76 3.99 -2.91
CA TYR A 54 33.68 3.34 -1.97
C TYR A 54 33.99 1.89 -2.34
N GLY A 55 33.31 1.31 -3.32
CA GLY A 55 33.38 -0.11 -3.68
C GLY A 55 32.40 -0.96 -2.87
N GLU A 56 31.85 -1.98 -3.51
CA GLU A 56 31.11 -3.05 -2.83
C GLU A 56 32.02 -3.77 -1.82
N GLY A 57 31.45 -4.19 -0.70
CA GLY A 57 32.20 -4.80 0.41
C GLY A 57 33.00 -3.82 1.28
N SER A 58 33.10 -2.54 0.91
CA SER A 58 33.66 -1.52 1.81
C SER A 58 32.82 -1.36 3.07
N LYS A 59 33.42 -0.90 4.18
CA LYS A 59 32.68 -0.62 5.42
C LYS A 59 31.48 0.31 5.18
N LYS A 60 31.66 1.38 4.40
CA LYS A 60 30.59 2.34 4.10
C LYS A 60 29.46 1.75 3.27
N TRP A 61 29.78 0.86 2.31
CA TRP A 61 28.76 0.12 1.58
C TRP A 61 28.01 -0.84 2.51
N SER A 62 28.73 -1.56 3.39
CA SER A 62 28.14 -2.49 4.34
C SER A 62 27.20 -1.77 5.33
N ASP A 63 27.62 -0.62 5.85
CA ASP A 63 26.81 0.23 6.73
C ASP A 63 25.51 0.66 6.02
N ALA A 64 25.59 1.10 4.75
CA ALA A 64 24.41 1.46 3.96
C ALA A 64 23.51 0.25 3.69
N PHE A 65 24.09 -0.92 3.38
CA PHE A 65 23.33 -2.14 3.13
C PHE A 65 22.57 -2.61 4.38
N HIS A 66 23.23 -2.66 5.53
CA HIS A 66 22.57 -3.01 6.79
C HIS A 66 21.52 -1.98 7.21
N HIS A 67 21.78 -0.69 6.96
CA HIS A 67 20.79 0.36 7.20
C HIS A 67 19.54 0.15 6.35
N ARG A 68 19.69 -0.12 5.04
CA ARG A 68 18.58 -0.49 4.15
C ARG A 68 17.75 -1.64 4.73
N LEU A 69 18.39 -2.73 5.12
CA LEU A 69 17.69 -3.90 5.68
C LEU A 69 16.92 -3.53 6.96
N SER A 70 17.50 -2.71 7.83
CA SER A 70 16.84 -2.26 9.06
C SER A 70 15.61 -1.41 8.80
N VAL A 71 15.70 -0.44 7.88
CA VAL A 71 14.59 0.46 7.54
C VAL A 71 13.44 -0.33 6.93
N VAL A 72 13.72 -1.18 5.94
CA VAL A 72 12.67 -1.94 5.25
C VAL A 72 11.99 -2.93 6.20
N ARG A 73 12.75 -3.62 7.06
CA ARG A 73 12.17 -4.51 8.08
C ARG A 73 11.27 -3.75 9.05
N SER A 74 11.71 -2.59 9.55
CA SER A 74 10.90 -1.78 10.45
C SER A 74 9.60 -1.33 9.80
N CYS A 75 9.63 -0.94 8.51
CA CYS A 75 8.42 -0.58 7.78
C CYS A 75 7.50 -1.79 7.62
N ALA A 76 8.05 -2.94 7.19
CA ALA A 76 7.28 -4.16 6.99
C ALA A 76 6.61 -4.62 8.29
N ASP A 77 7.29 -4.55 9.42
CA ASP A 77 6.72 -4.96 10.72
C ASP A 77 5.59 -4.02 11.18
N ASP A 78 5.72 -2.71 11.00
CA ASP A 78 4.64 -1.75 11.27
C ASP A 78 3.46 -1.97 10.31
N ALA A 79 3.73 -2.17 9.02
CA ALA A 79 2.72 -2.51 8.03
C ALA A 79 1.97 -3.78 8.42
N LYS A 80 2.65 -4.87 8.78
CA LYS A 80 2.05 -6.13 9.23
C LYS A 80 1.13 -5.94 10.44
N ASN A 81 1.55 -5.13 11.41
CA ASN A 81 0.72 -4.82 12.58
C ASN A 81 -0.59 -4.13 12.18
N LYS A 82 -0.52 -3.13 11.29
CA LYS A 82 -1.69 -2.42 10.75
C LYS A 82 -2.57 -3.34 9.90
N GLY A 83 -1.95 -4.09 8.98
CA GLY A 83 -2.63 -5.04 8.09
C GLY A 83 -3.37 -6.14 8.84
N LYS A 84 -2.81 -6.64 9.95
CA LYS A 84 -3.48 -7.61 10.83
C LYS A 84 -4.80 -7.08 11.40
N VAL A 85 -4.84 -5.81 11.79
CA VAL A 85 -6.06 -5.16 12.30
C VAL A 85 -7.09 -5.02 11.18
N LEU A 86 -6.66 -4.57 9.99
CA LEU A 86 -7.52 -4.44 8.82
C LEU A 86 -8.11 -5.79 8.39
N TYR A 87 -7.29 -6.83 8.31
CA TYR A 87 -7.72 -8.18 7.95
C TYR A 87 -8.79 -8.71 8.90
N LYS A 88 -8.60 -8.56 10.22
CA LYS A 88 -9.58 -8.99 11.21
C LYS A 88 -10.92 -8.29 11.03
N ALA A 89 -10.89 -6.95 10.90
CA ALA A 89 -12.09 -6.16 10.71
C ALA A 89 -12.84 -6.57 9.43
N GLU A 90 -12.11 -6.80 8.34
CA GLU A 90 -12.72 -7.19 7.07
C GLU A 90 -13.28 -8.62 7.09
N ALA A 91 -12.59 -9.55 7.74
CA ALA A 91 -13.05 -10.92 7.94
C ALA A 91 -14.28 -11.03 8.84
N GLU A 92 -14.46 -10.10 9.77
CA GLU A 92 -15.68 -9.95 10.56
C GLU A 92 -16.82 -9.33 9.74
N ARG A 93 -16.50 -8.35 8.90
CA ARG A 93 -17.47 -7.67 8.02
C ARG A 93 -18.02 -8.56 6.91
N LEU A 94 -17.16 -9.37 6.29
CA LEU A 94 -17.48 -10.25 5.16
C LEU A 94 -17.13 -11.71 5.48
N PRO A 95 -17.86 -12.36 6.41
CA PRO A 95 -17.52 -13.71 6.86
C PRO A 95 -17.60 -14.76 5.75
N ALA A 96 -18.42 -14.53 4.72
CA ALA A 96 -18.54 -15.42 3.56
C ALA A 96 -17.27 -15.44 2.68
N LEU A 97 -16.46 -14.38 2.71
CA LEU A 97 -15.22 -14.24 1.92
C LEU A 97 -13.95 -14.50 2.74
N LYS A 98 -14.08 -15.12 3.92
CA LYS A 98 -12.91 -15.43 4.77
C LYS A 98 -11.79 -16.19 4.04
N PRO A 99 -12.08 -17.20 3.19
CA PRO A 99 -11.03 -17.89 2.44
C PRO A 99 -10.23 -16.96 1.52
N GLU A 100 -10.91 -16.14 0.72
CA GLU A 100 -10.29 -15.21 -0.23
C GLU A 100 -9.56 -14.07 0.48
N LEU A 101 -10.13 -13.56 1.58
CA LEU A 101 -9.47 -12.57 2.45
C LEU A 101 -8.17 -13.13 3.04
N ALA A 102 -8.18 -14.38 3.49
CA ALA A 102 -7.01 -15.04 4.05
C ALA A 102 -5.93 -15.30 2.99
N GLU A 103 -6.31 -15.76 1.78
CA GLU A 103 -5.39 -15.95 0.66
C GLU A 103 -4.71 -14.63 0.29
N MET A 104 -5.48 -13.55 0.13
CA MET A 104 -4.93 -12.23 -0.15
C MET A 104 -4.01 -11.77 0.98
N TYR A 105 -4.43 -11.89 2.23
CA TYR A 105 -3.63 -11.48 3.39
C TYR A 105 -2.29 -12.23 3.48
N VAL A 106 -2.28 -13.54 3.25
CA VAL A 106 -1.04 -14.35 3.26
C VAL A 106 -0.11 -13.96 2.12
N SER A 107 -0.63 -13.78 0.90
CA SER A 107 0.20 -13.33 -0.22
C SER A 107 0.76 -11.92 -0.01
N TRP A 108 0.00 -11.03 0.66
CA TRP A 108 0.45 -9.70 1.04
C TRP A 108 1.58 -9.74 2.08
N LEU A 109 1.50 -10.63 3.07
CA LEU A 109 2.59 -10.88 4.02
C LEU A 109 3.84 -11.36 3.28
N GLY A 110 3.70 -12.32 2.36
CA GLY A 110 4.80 -12.81 1.55
C GLY A 110 5.46 -11.72 0.72
N TYR A 111 4.67 -10.81 0.13
CA TYR A 111 5.21 -9.66 -0.60
C TYR A 111 6.00 -8.71 0.32
N LEU A 112 5.50 -8.41 1.53
CA LEU A 112 6.21 -7.58 2.50
C LEU A 112 7.55 -8.20 2.94
N ASP A 113 7.58 -9.52 3.13
CA ASP A 113 8.78 -10.24 3.57
C ASP A 113 9.91 -10.21 2.53
N HIS A 114 9.57 -10.12 1.25
CA HIS A 114 10.53 -10.17 0.14
C HIS A 114 10.76 -8.81 -0.53
N LEU A 115 10.42 -7.69 0.13
CA LEU A 115 10.63 -6.34 -0.42
C LEU A 115 12.10 -6.03 -0.74
N THR A 116 13.04 -6.70 -0.04
CA THR A 116 14.47 -6.48 -0.24
C THR A 116 15.13 -7.43 -1.22
N ASP A 117 14.39 -8.43 -1.69
CA ASP A 117 14.94 -9.64 -2.32
C ASP A 117 14.85 -9.55 -3.85
N GLU A 118 15.67 -10.33 -4.55
CA GLU A 118 15.70 -10.32 -6.02
C GLU A 118 14.43 -10.90 -6.66
N ASP A 119 13.73 -11.77 -5.94
CA ASP A 119 12.51 -12.43 -6.39
C ASP A 119 11.22 -11.70 -5.97
N ARG A 120 11.33 -10.48 -5.44
CA ARG A 120 10.21 -9.60 -5.04
C ARG A 120 9.07 -9.58 -6.06
N ASP A 121 9.39 -9.51 -7.36
CA ASP A 121 8.40 -9.40 -8.43
C ASP A 121 7.51 -10.66 -8.56
N SER A 122 7.99 -11.82 -8.10
CA SER A 122 7.18 -13.03 -8.03
C SER A 122 6.13 -12.94 -6.91
N TYR A 123 6.51 -12.44 -5.73
CA TYR A 123 5.59 -12.24 -4.61
C TYR A 123 4.62 -11.09 -4.85
N GLN A 124 5.06 -10.02 -5.51
CA GLN A 124 4.16 -8.95 -5.93
C GLN A 124 3.06 -9.49 -6.85
N ARG A 125 3.40 -10.29 -7.86
CA ARG A 125 2.41 -10.90 -8.75
C ARG A 125 1.46 -11.85 -8.03
N ALA A 126 1.96 -12.61 -7.05
CA ALA A 126 1.12 -13.47 -6.21
C ALA A 126 0.11 -12.65 -5.39
N TYR A 127 0.54 -11.52 -4.83
CA TYR A 127 -0.34 -10.57 -4.15
C TYR A 127 -1.36 -9.93 -5.08
N GLU A 128 -0.95 -9.46 -6.26
CA GLU A 128 -1.87 -8.86 -7.23
C GLU A 128 -2.92 -9.86 -7.71
N LEU A 129 -2.53 -11.12 -7.92
CA LEU A 129 -3.44 -12.19 -8.32
C LEU A 129 -4.50 -12.46 -7.26
N SER A 130 -4.11 -12.62 -5.99
CA SER A 130 -5.05 -12.87 -4.89
C SER A 130 -5.94 -11.66 -4.61
N ALA A 131 -5.41 -10.43 -4.74
CA ALA A 131 -6.18 -9.20 -4.63
C ALA A 131 -7.26 -9.10 -5.72
N ASN A 132 -6.91 -9.45 -6.96
CA ASN A 132 -7.86 -9.50 -8.07
C ASN A 132 -8.94 -10.57 -7.86
N ARG A 133 -8.57 -11.74 -7.31
CA ARG A 133 -9.54 -12.78 -6.94
C ARG A 133 -10.52 -12.28 -5.87
N LEU A 134 -10.00 -11.70 -4.78
CA LEU A 134 -10.84 -11.13 -3.74
C LEU A 134 -11.76 -10.03 -4.29
N LYS A 135 -11.24 -9.15 -5.15
CA LYS A 135 -12.03 -8.11 -5.81
C LYS A 135 -13.19 -8.72 -6.60
N ALA A 136 -12.92 -9.75 -7.41
CA ALA A 136 -13.95 -10.43 -8.17
C ALA A 136 -15.01 -11.07 -7.27
N SER A 137 -14.61 -11.67 -6.14
CA SER A 137 -15.56 -12.24 -5.17
C SER A 137 -16.40 -11.17 -4.47
N VAL A 138 -15.83 -9.99 -4.17
CA VAL A 138 -16.60 -8.85 -3.63
C VAL A 138 -17.58 -8.31 -4.66
N ASP A 139 -17.15 -8.15 -5.92
CA ASP A 139 -17.99 -7.63 -7.00
C ASP A 139 -19.13 -8.60 -7.40
N ALA A 140 -19.06 -9.86 -6.97
CA ALA A 140 -20.06 -10.90 -7.24
C ALA A 140 -21.15 -11.03 -6.15
N ILE A 141 -21.05 -10.28 -5.05
CA ILE A 141 -22.03 -10.26 -3.94
C ILE A 141 -22.94 -9.03 -4.10
#